data_AF-A0A3M2ST85-F1
#
_entry.id   AF-A0A3M2ST85-F1
#
_cell.length_a   1.000
_cell.length_b   1.000
_cell.length_c   1.000
_cell.angle_alpha   90.00
_cell.angle_beta   90.00
_cell.angle_gamma   90.00
#
_symmetry.space_group_name_H-M   'P 1'
#
loop_
_entity.id
_entity.type
_entity.pdbx_description
1 polymer ?
#
loop_
_entity_poly.entity_id
_entity_poly.type
_entity_poly.pdbx_seq_one_letter_code
_entity_poly.pdbx_strand_id
1 'polypeptide(L)'
;MFICNHCPYVRSILDRIVRDAHALMDHGIGVVAISSNDVTAYPEDSPALMKDLAQRNGFRFPYLYDADQSVARAYGAECTPDFFGYSAD
;
A
#
# COMPACT_ATOMS: atom_id res chain seq x y z
N MET A 1 -0.50 3.14 4.75
CA MET A 1 -1.62 3.20 3.77
C MET A 1 -1.99 1.79 3.37
N PHE A 2 -3.29 1.51 3.21
CA PHE A 2 -3.79 0.26 2.64
C PHE A 2 -4.05 0.47 1.16
N ILE A 3 -3.44 -0.33 0.31
CA ILE A 3 -3.55 -0.28 -1.16
C ILE A 3 -3.64 -1.69 -1.73
N CYS A 4 -3.99 -1.81 -3.00
CA CYS A 4 -3.88 -3.08 -3.73
C CYS A 4 -3.49 -2.81 -5.19
N ASN A 5 -3.19 -3.87 -5.94
CA ASN A 5 -2.69 -3.79 -7.31
C ASN A 5 -3.81 -3.68 -8.34
N HIS A 6 -4.99 -4.26 -8.05
CA HIS A 6 -6.08 -4.35 -9.01
C HIS A 6 -7.08 -3.18 -8.97
N CYS A 7 -7.17 -2.45 -7.85
CA CYS A 7 -8.19 -1.42 -7.67
C CYS A 7 -8.00 -0.25 -8.65
N PRO A 8 -9.04 0.15 -9.40
CA PRO A 8 -8.95 1.27 -10.34
C PRO A 8 -8.63 2.60 -9.65
N TYR A 9 -9.12 2.80 -8.42
CA TYR A 9 -8.82 4.00 -7.63
C TYR A 9 -7.33 4.08 -7.30
N VAL A 10 -6.72 2.99 -6.81
CA VAL A 10 -5.27 2.94 -6.55
C VAL A 10 -4.49 3.16 -7.85
N ARG A 11 -4.84 2.45 -8.92
CA ARG A 11 -4.16 2.58 -10.23
C ARG A 11 -4.17 4.02 -10.75
N SER A 12 -5.30 4.72 -10.60
CA SER A 12 -5.46 6.09 -11.09
C SER A 12 -4.59 7.14 -10.38
N ILE A 13 -4.10 6.83 -9.16
CA ILE A 13 -3.31 7.78 -8.36
C ILE A 13 -1.96 7.20 -7.91
N LEU A 14 -1.54 6.05 -8.46
CA LEU A 14 -0.35 5.34 -8.01
C LEU A 14 0.93 6.18 -8.14
N ASP A 15 1.06 6.91 -9.24
CA ASP A 15 2.14 7.86 -9.50
C ASP A 15 2.20 8.96 -8.42
N ARG A 16 1.03 9.49 -8.05
CA ARG A 16 0.90 10.50 -6.98
C ARG A 16 1.23 9.93 -5.61
N ILE A 17 0.76 8.72 -5.30
CA ILE A 17 1.10 8.01 -4.06
C ILE A 17 2.61 7.88 -3.93
N VAL A 18 3.29 7.42 -4.99
CA VAL A 18 4.76 7.26 -4.98
C VAL A 18 5.45 8.59 -4.78
N ARG A 19 5.08 9.62 -5.55
CA ARG A 19 5.65 10.97 -5.45
C ARG A 19 5.48 11.55 -4.03
N ASP A 20 4.30 11.43 -3.45
CA ASP A 20 4.01 12.01 -2.13
C ASP A 20 4.67 11.21 -1.00
N ALA A 21 4.65 9.88 -1.07
CA ALA A 21 5.40 9.04 -0.14
C ALA A 21 6.90 9.38 -0.16
N HIS A 22 7.44 9.61 -1.34
CA HIS A 22 8.80 10.04 -1.55
C HIS A 22 9.10 11.38 -0.85
N ALA A 23 8.27 12.39 -1.08
CA ALA A 23 8.44 13.70 -0.42
C ALA A 23 8.34 13.58 1.12
N LEU A 24 7.38 12.79 1.63
CA LEU A 24 7.24 12.55 3.07
C LEU A 24 8.49 11.91 3.67
N MET A 25 9.06 10.91 3.00
CA MET A 25 10.32 10.27 3.42
C MET A 25 11.49 11.24 3.40
N ASP A 26 11.57 12.12 2.40
CA ASP A 26 12.62 13.15 2.33
C ASP A 26 12.48 14.19 3.47
N HIS A 27 11.29 14.30 4.07
CA HIS A 27 11.01 15.05 5.31
C HIS A 27 11.20 14.23 6.61
N GLY A 28 11.69 13.00 6.52
CA GLY A 28 11.92 12.13 7.68
C GLY A 28 10.68 11.39 8.19
N ILE A 29 9.57 11.41 7.45
CA ILE A 29 8.33 10.69 7.81
C ILE A 29 8.39 9.28 7.25
N GLY A 30 8.18 8.28 8.11
CA GLY A 30 8.10 6.88 7.71
C GLY A 30 6.83 6.62 6.89
N VAL A 31 6.97 5.89 5.78
CA VAL A 31 5.84 5.48 4.93
C VAL A 31 5.86 3.96 4.77
N VAL A 32 4.68 3.34 4.85
CA VAL A 32 4.46 1.91 4.61
C VAL A 32 3.16 1.72 3.83
N ALA A 33 3.20 0.85 2.81
CA ALA A 33 2.03 0.33 2.11
C ALA A 33 1.71 -1.09 2.57
N ILE A 34 0.43 -1.43 2.67
CA ILE A 34 -0.05 -2.76 3.05
C ILE A 34 -1.14 -3.19 2.07
N SER A 35 -1.07 -4.43 1.58
CA SER A 35 -2.17 -5.09 0.87
C SER A 35 -2.71 -6.20 1.74
N SER A 36 -4.02 -6.19 1.99
CA SER A 36 -4.74 -7.20 2.79
C SER A 36 -5.77 -7.97 1.95
N ASN A 37 -5.68 -7.87 0.62
CA ASN A 37 -6.63 -8.49 -0.28
C ASN A 37 -6.44 -10.02 -0.35
N ASP A 38 -7.55 -10.75 -0.51
CA ASP A 38 -7.52 -12.19 -0.78
C ASP A 38 -6.99 -12.46 -2.18
N VAL A 39 -5.80 -13.06 -2.26
CA VAL A 39 -5.11 -13.39 -3.51
C VAL A 39 -5.76 -14.53 -4.28
N THR A 40 -6.63 -15.31 -3.63
CA THR A 40 -7.42 -16.35 -4.29
C THR A 40 -8.50 -15.71 -5.15
N ALA A 41 -9.19 -14.71 -4.61
CA ALA A 41 -10.19 -13.93 -5.33
C ALA A 41 -9.55 -12.94 -6.32
N TYR A 42 -8.42 -12.35 -5.94
CA TYR A 42 -7.70 -11.34 -6.73
C TYR A 42 -6.21 -11.71 -6.89
N PRO A 43 -5.85 -12.60 -7.83
CA PRO A 43 -4.47 -13.03 -8.03
C PRO A 43 -3.47 -11.90 -8.34
N GLU A 44 -3.98 -10.79 -8.89
CA GLU A 44 -3.22 -9.56 -9.14
C GLU A 44 -2.59 -8.97 -7.87
N ASP A 45 -3.17 -9.21 -6.70
CA ASP A 45 -2.68 -8.73 -5.40
C ASP A 45 -1.69 -9.70 -4.73
N SER A 46 -1.24 -10.73 -5.44
CA SER A 46 -0.26 -11.69 -4.91
C SER A 46 1.08 -11.02 -4.55
N PRO A 47 1.82 -11.52 -3.55
CA PRO A 47 3.13 -10.98 -3.16
C PRO A 47 4.14 -10.85 -4.32
N ALA A 48 4.09 -11.77 -5.29
CA ALA A 48 4.93 -11.70 -6.48
C ALA A 48 4.61 -10.46 -7.33
N LEU A 49 3.32 -10.24 -7.63
CA LEU A 49 2.89 -9.09 -8.42
C LEU A 49 2.98 -7.77 -7.65
N MET A 50 2.82 -7.79 -6.32
CA MET A 50 3.11 -6.65 -5.44
C MET A 50 4.57 -6.23 -5.55
N LYS A 51 5.49 -7.19 -5.49
CA LYS A 51 6.93 -6.92 -5.68
C LYS A 51 7.20 -6.32 -7.06
N ASP A 52 6.62 -6.89 -8.12
CA ASP A 52 6.81 -6.36 -9.47
C ASP A 52 6.24 -4.94 -9.62
N LEU A 53 5.09 -4.65 -9.00
CA LEU A 53 4.49 -3.31 -9.01
C LEU A 53 5.41 -2.31 -8.28
N ALA A 54 5.89 -2.67 -7.09
CA ALA A 54 6.77 -1.83 -6.28
C ALA A 54 8.08 -1.52 -7.02
N GLN A 55 8.69 -2.51 -7.67
CA GLN A 55 9.90 -2.33 -8.46
C GLN A 55 9.67 -1.43 -9.69
N ARG A 56 8.60 -1.70 -10.46
CA ARG A 56 8.26 -0.92 -11.66
C ARG A 56 7.95 0.54 -11.37
N ASN A 57 7.38 0.83 -10.20
CA ASN A 57 7.01 2.19 -9.79
C ASN A 57 8.01 2.83 -8.82
N GLY A 58 9.15 2.17 -8.55
CA GLY A 58 10.24 2.74 -7.76
C GLY A 58 9.87 3.03 -6.31
N PHE A 59 9.10 2.16 -5.66
CA PHE A 59 8.74 2.33 -4.26
C PHE A 59 10.00 2.36 -3.38
N ARG A 60 10.24 3.49 -2.70
CA ARG A 60 11.29 3.61 -1.66
C ARG A 60 10.84 3.10 -0.29
N PHE A 61 9.55 2.79 -0.13
CA PHE A 61 8.93 2.35 1.12
C PHE A 61 8.52 0.87 1.05
N PRO A 62 8.38 0.18 2.20
CA PRO A 62 7.90 -1.19 2.23
C PRO A 62 6.49 -1.33 1.67
N TYR A 63 6.24 -2.40 0.91
CA TYR A 63 4.92 -2.85 0.51
C TYR A 63 4.66 -4.25 1.07
N LEU A 64 3.91 -4.31 2.17
CA LEU A 64 3.72 -5.50 2.99
C LEU A 64 2.44 -6.24 2.60
N TYR A 65 2.44 -7.56 2.75
CA TYR A 65 1.26 -8.39 2.54
C TYR A 65 0.72 -8.88 3.89
N ASP A 66 -0.55 -8.56 4.16
CA ASP A 66 -1.29 -8.91 5.37
C ASP A 66 -2.26 -10.06 5.02
N ALA A 67 -1.74 -11.29 5.06
CA ALA A 67 -2.42 -12.48 4.55
C ALA A 67 -3.69 -12.87 5.33
N ASP A 68 -3.70 -12.67 6.65
CA ASP A 68 -4.83 -13.01 7.52
C ASP A 68 -5.79 -11.84 7.74
N GLN A 69 -5.47 -10.68 7.17
CA GLN A 69 -6.22 -9.42 7.25
C GLN A 69 -6.34 -8.88 8.69
N SER A 70 -5.53 -9.36 9.62
CA SER A 70 -5.57 -8.94 11.02
C SER A 70 -5.16 -7.48 11.18
N VAL A 71 -4.20 -7.02 10.38
CA VAL A 71 -3.72 -5.63 10.42
C VAL A 71 -4.78 -4.68 9.85
N ALA A 72 -5.40 -5.03 8.72
CA ALA A 72 -6.52 -4.25 8.17
C ALA A 72 -7.67 -4.11 9.18
N ARG A 73 -8.07 -5.20 9.84
CA ARG A 73 -9.12 -5.18 10.86
C ARG A 73 -8.74 -4.32 12.08
N ALA A 74 -7.48 -4.41 12.54
CA ALA A 74 -7.00 -3.62 13.67
C ALA A 74 -6.98 -2.11 13.37
N TYR A 75 -6.72 -1.73 12.13
CA TYR A 75 -6.73 -0.34 11.67
C TYR A 75 -8.14 0.17 11.32
N GLY A 76 -9.13 -0.73 11.19
CA GLY A 76 -10.44 -0.39 10.65
C GLY A 76 -10.38 0.05 9.18
N ALA A 77 -9.46 -0.51 8.39
CA ALA A 77 -9.33 -0.19 6.98
C ALA A 77 -10.51 -0.76 6.18
N GLU A 78 -11.18 0.08 5.40
CA GLU A 78 -12.43 -0.29 4.70
C GLU A 78 -12.30 -0.33 3.17
N CYS A 79 -11.34 0.41 2.59
CA CYS A 79 -11.19 0.49 1.14
C CYS A 79 -9.73 0.59 0.70
N THR A 80 -9.51 0.61 -0.62
CA THR A 80 -8.21 0.91 -1.21
C THR A 80 -8.35 2.01 -2.27
N PRO A 81 -7.54 3.08 -2.21
CA PRO A 81 -6.55 3.38 -1.17
C PRO A 81 -7.19 3.93 0.13
N ASP A 82 -6.64 3.56 1.27
CA ASP A 82 -7.00 4.12 2.58
C ASP A 82 -5.76 4.62 3.35
N PHE A 83 -5.83 5.84 3.87
CA PHE A 83 -4.68 6.60 4.35
C PHE A 83 -4.77 6.87 5.85
N PHE A 84 -3.70 6.52 6.56
CA PHE A 84 -3.55 6.73 7.99
C PHE A 84 -2.26 7.51 8.23
N GLY A 85 -2.34 8.55 9.05
CA GLY A 85 -1.20 9.36 9.48
C GLY A 85 -1.12 9.38 11.00
N TYR A 86 0.08 9.24 11.53
CA TYR A 86 0.34 9.19 12.97
C TYR A 86 1.38 10.25 13.35
N SER A 87 1.26 10.77 14.57
CA SER A 87 2.29 11.60 15.20
C SER A 87 3.52 10.79 15.58
N ALA A 88 4.52 11.45 16.15
CA ALA A 88 5.68 10.78 16.73
C ALA A 88 5.35 10.01 18.02
N ASP A 89 4.27 10.39 18.70
CA ASP A 89 3.67 9.69 19.85
C ASP A 89 2.68 8.62 19.39
#